data_AF-A0AA97NM40-F1
#
_entry.id   AF-A0AA97NM40-F1
#
_cell.length_a   1.000
_cell.length_b   1.000
_cell.length_c   1.000
_cell.angle_alpha   90.00
_cell.angle_beta   90.00
_cell.angle_gamma   90.00
#
_symmetry.space_group_name_H-M   'P 1'
#
loop_
_entity.id
_entity.type
_entity.pdbx_description
1 polymer ?
#
loop_
_entity_poly.entity_id
_entity_poly.type
_entity_poly.pdbx_seq_one_letter_code
_entity_poly.pdbx_strand_id
1 'polypeptide(L)'
;MRFTIVAAAALLGAAIAASAPQSNPGPRESISIQNFEAINKELNGPVTSVYFELVLTRAAGVAAFVCRAEAAEGLKSSDILDCSEGPSPDDAYKFTLVSTAGSTFNLKVYHQTAPGAGLWGVVSVEGQCSIESDDSDVLTCRKDQTPGELQV
;
A
#
# COMPACT_ATOMS: atom_id res chain seq x y z
N MET A 1 -58.66 -56.50 -4.65
CA MET A 1 -57.59 -55.96 -5.51
C MET A 1 -56.74 -55.04 -4.65
N ARG A 2 -55.41 -55.17 -4.73
CA ARG A 2 -54.43 -54.54 -3.83
C ARG A 2 -54.24 -53.05 -4.16
N PHE A 3 -54.05 -52.24 -3.12
CA PHE A 3 -53.82 -50.80 -3.16
C PHE A 3 -52.37 -50.47 -3.53
N THR A 4 -52.17 -49.42 -4.34
CA THR A 4 -50.92 -48.64 -4.31
C THR A 4 -51.18 -47.21 -4.78
N ILE A 5 -51.09 -46.26 -3.86
CA ILE A 5 -51.01 -44.82 -4.12
C ILE A 5 -49.52 -44.47 -4.04
N VAL A 6 -48.96 -43.85 -5.07
CA VAL A 6 -47.60 -43.29 -5.01
C VAL A 6 -47.72 -41.78 -5.21
N ALA A 7 -47.49 -41.04 -4.13
CA ALA A 7 -47.34 -39.60 -4.13
C ALA A 7 -45.93 -39.24 -4.59
N ALA A 8 -45.82 -38.49 -5.68
CA ALA A 8 -44.55 -37.91 -6.12
C ALA A 8 -44.31 -36.59 -5.37
N ALA A 9 -43.36 -36.59 -4.44
CA ALA A 9 -42.92 -35.38 -3.76
C ALA A 9 -41.97 -34.58 -4.68
N ALA A 10 -42.38 -33.37 -5.05
CA ALA A 10 -41.51 -32.40 -5.71
C ALA A 10 -40.48 -31.89 -4.69
N LEU A 11 -39.21 -32.27 -4.87
CA LEU A 11 -38.10 -31.72 -4.09
C LEU A 11 -37.76 -30.33 -4.65
N LEU A 12 -38.27 -29.28 -4.01
CA LEU A 12 -37.74 -27.93 -4.17
C LEU A 12 -36.35 -27.88 -3.51
N GLY A 13 -35.32 -27.99 -4.34
CA GLY A 13 -33.95 -27.66 -3.94
C GLY A 13 -33.84 -26.16 -3.70
N ALA A 14 -33.94 -25.73 -2.44
CA ALA A 14 -33.58 -24.38 -2.06
C ALA A 14 -32.06 -24.25 -2.15
N ALA A 15 -31.58 -23.65 -3.24
CA ALA A 15 -30.21 -23.18 -3.33
C ALA A 15 -30.06 -22.04 -2.31
N ILE A 16 -29.30 -22.30 -1.23
CA ILE A 16 -28.78 -21.21 -0.41
C ILE A 16 -27.78 -20.45 -1.26
N ALA A 17 -28.19 -19.32 -1.82
CA ALA A 17 -27.24 -18.39 -2.42
C ALA A 17 -26.37 -17.88 -1.26
N ALA A 18 -25.14 -18.39 -1.17
CA ALA A 18 -24.13 -17.81 -0.30
C ALA A 18 -24.01 -16.34 -0.69
N SER A 19 -24.21 -15.44 0.27
CA SER A 19 -24.02 -14.00 0.07
C SER A 19 -22.62 -13.78 -0.51
N ALA A 20 -22.56 -13.35 -1.77
CA ALA A 20 -21.32 -12.99 -2.42
C ALA A 20 -20.62 -11.93 -1.54
N PRO A 21 -19.28 -11.98 -1.41
CA PRO A 21 -18.54 -10.99 -0.62
C PRO A 21 -18.96 -9.59 -1.08
N GLN A 22 -19.56 -8.80 -0.18
CA GLN A 22 -19.90 -7.43 -0.51
C GLN A 22 -18.58 -6.66 -0.68
N SER A 23 -18.22 -6.34 -1.92
CA SER A 23 -17.15 -5.39 -2.20
C SER A 23 -17.52 -4.07 -1.53
N ASN A 24 -16.74 -3.61 -0.56
CA ASN A 24 -16.94 -2.30 0.02
C ASN A 24 -16.86 -1.25 -1.12
N PRO A 25 -17.95 -0.53 -1.46
CA PRO A 25 -18.03 0.27 -2.68
C PRO A 25 -17.43 1.67 -2.53
N GLY A 26 -16.61 1.89 -1.49
CA GLY A 26 -15.97 3.18 -1.23
C GLY A 26 -14.99 3.58 -2.34
N PRO A 27 -14.69 4.88 -2.48
CA PRO A 27 -13.65 5.36 -3.39
C PRO A 27 -12.32 4.63 -3.16
N ARG A 28 -11.69 4.21 -4.26
CA ARG A 28 -10.42 3.50 -4.27
C ARG A 28 -9.48 4.14 -5.30
N GLU A 29 -8.20 4.18 -4.97
CA GLU A 29 -7.15 4.62 -5.88
C GLU A 29 -6.04 3.57 -5.94
N SER A 30 -5.78 3.03 -7.13
CA SER A 30 -4.63 2.14 -7.35
C SER A 30 -3.37 2.96 -7.54
N ILE A 31 -2.34 2.63 -6.76
CA ILE A 31 -1.03 3.27 -6.80
C ILE A 31 0.07 2.24 -7.05
N SER A 32 1.25 2.72 -7.42
CA SER A 32 2.45 1.92 -7.60
C SER A 32 3.61 2.66 -6.97
N ILE A 33 4.25 2.04 -5.97
CA ILE A 33 5.53 2.50 -5.41
C ILE A 33 6.61 2.00 -6.36
N GLN A 34 7.34 2.91 -7.00
CA GLN A 34 8.41 2.60 -7.95
C GLN A 34 9.77 3.10 -7.46
N ASN A 35 10.83 2.47 -7.93
CA ASN A 35 12.22 2.85 -7.63
C ASN A 35 12.46 3.04 -6.12
N PHE A 36 11.88 2.17 -5.30
CA PHE A 36 11.98 2.27 -3.85
C PHE A 36 13.42 2.02 -3.42
N GLU A 37 13.93 2.88 -2.55
CA GLU A 37 15.19 2.73 -1.86
C GLU A 37 15.00 3.10 -0.38
N ALA A 38 15.53 2.27 0.51
CA ALA A 38 15.64 2.58 1.93
C ALA A 38 17.05 2.31 2.42
N ILE A 39 17.57 3.18 3.28
CA ILE A 39 18.91 3.08 3.86
C ILE A 39 18.77 2.94 5.36
N ASN A 40 19.39 1.91 5.93
CA ASN A 40 19.48 1.69 7.37
C ASN A 40 20.94 1.85 7.82
N LYS A 41 21.15 2.41 9.01
CA LYS A 41 22.51 2.55 9.59
C LYS A 41 23.22 1.22 9.83
N GLU A 42 22.45 0.18 10.13
CA GLU A 42 22.91 -1.17 10.46
C GLU A 42 21.82 -2.20 10.10
N LEU A 43 22.17 -3.49 10.09
CA LEU A 43 21.21 -4.56 9.87
C LEU A 43 20.12 -4.54 10.96
N ASN A 44 18.85 -4.37 10.56
CA ASN A 44 17.70 -4.12 11.45
C ASN A 44 17.77 -2.82 12.26
N GLY A 45 18.70 -1.92 11.93
CA GLY A 45 18.80 -0.59 12.51
C GLY A 45 17.70 0.35 12.02
N PRO A 46 17.67 1.58 12.56
CA PRO A 46 16.73 2.60 12.12
C PRO A 46 16.92 2.95 10.63
N VAL A 47 15.81 3.15 9.93
CA VAL A 47 15.82 3.64 8.54
C VAL A 47 16.11 5.14 8.56
N THR A 48 17.24 5.54 8.00
CA THR A 48 17.67 6.95 7.96
C THR A 48 17.28 7.67 6.68
N SER A 49 17.00 6.92 5.61
CA SER A 49 16.55 7.49 4.34
C SER A 49 15.52 6.58 3.68
N VAL A 50 14.50 7.19 3.09
CA VAL A 50 13.55 6.54 2.19
C VAL A 50 13.39 7.41 0.95
N TYR A 51 13.39 6.76 -0.21
CA TYR A 51 13.08 7.35 -1.51
C TYR A 51 12.15 6.41 -2.28
N PHE A 52 11.17 6.95 -2.99
CA PHE A 52 10.41 6.24 -4.02
C PHE A 52 9.65 7.24 -4.91
N GLU A 53 9.20 6.75 -6.05
CA GLU A 53 8.23 7.41 -6.91
C GLU A 53 6.85 6.80 -6.70
N LEU A 54 5.89 7.61 -6.27
CA LEU A 54 4.49 7.23 -6.21
C LEU A 54 3.85 7.48 -7.57
N VAL A 55 3.48 6.41 -8.27
CA VAL A 55 2.93 6.48 -9.62
C VAL A 55 1.49 6.00 -9.63
N LEU A 56 0.66 6.68 -10.38
CA LEU A 56 -0.77 6.39 -10.50
C LEU A 56 -1.29 6.73 -11.89
N THR A 57 -2.21 5.89 -12.37
CA THR A 57 -2.84 6.03 -13.68
C THR A 57 -4.23 6.60 -13.52
N ARG A 58 -4.45 7.78 -14.10
CA ARG A 58 -5.73 8.50 -14.11
C ARG A 58 -6.24 8.64 -15.54
N ALA A 59 -7.50 9.06 -15.70
CA ALA A 59 -8.06 9.34 -17.02
C ALA A 59 -7.27 10.41 -17.81
N ALA A 60 -6.65 11.36 -17.10
CA ALA A 60 -5.80 12.42 -17.68
C ALA A 60 -4.39 11.94 -18.07
N GLY A 61 -4.00 10.72 -17.70
CA GLY A 61 -2.66 10.17 -17.93
C GLY A 61 -2.02 9.60 -16.67
N VAL A 62 -0.71 9.38 -16.74
CA VAL A 62 0.10 8.91 -15.60
C VAL A 62 0.61 10.13 -14.82
N ALA A 63 0.41 10.11 -13.50
CA ALA A 63 1.01 11.06 -12.58
C ALA A 63 2.07 10.34 -11.74
N ALA A 64 3.15 11.04 -11.42
CA ALA A 64 4.26 10.55 -10.61
C ALA A 64 4.67 11.61 -9.59
N PHE A 65 4.83 11.21 -8.34
CA PHE A 65 5.21 12.07 -7.23
C PHE A 65 6.46 11.50 -6.57
N VAL A 66 7.50 12.31 -6.40
CA VAL A 66 8.72 11.88 -5.74
C VAL A 66 8.54 12.01 -4.23
N CYS A 67 8.68 10.91 -3.51
CA CYS A 67 8.58 10.87 -2.06
C CYS A 67 9.96 10.57 -1.47
N ARG A 68 10.51 11.50 -0.69
CA ARG A 68 11.82 11.32 -0.05
C ARG A 68 11.81 11.87 1.37
N ALA A 69 12.50 11.18 2.26
CA ALA A 69 12.76 11.67 3.61
C ALA A 69 14.11 11.20 4.13
N GLU A 70 14.73 12.04 4.94
CA GLU A 70 15.99 11.75 5.63
C GLU A 70 15.92 12.18 7.09
N ALA A 71 16.41 11.34 7.98
CA ALA A 71 16.52 11.63 9.41
C ALA A 71 17.78 10.98 9.97
N ALA A 72 18.70 11.80 10.47
CA ALA A 72 19.99 11.33 10.99
C ALA A 72 19.83 10.31 12.12
N GLU A 73 18.79 10.42 12.94
CA GLU A 73 18.49 9.49 14.04
C GLU A 73 17.52 8.37 13.67
N GLY A 74 17.10 8.31 12.40
CA GLY A 74 16.07 7.41 11.91
C GLY A 74 14.69 8.05 11.81
N LEU A 75 13.94 7.62 10.81
CA LEU A 75 12.54 7.96 10.60
C LEU A 75 11.67 7.27 11.64
N LYS A 76 10.70 8.00 12.18
CA LYS A 76 9.74 7.52 13.17
C LYS A 76 8.39 7.26 12.51
N SER A 77 7.62 6.34 13.08
CA SER A 77 6.25 6.07 12.65
C SER A 77 5.28 7.23 12.88
N SER A 78 5.69 8.27 13.59
CA SER A 78 4.95 9.52 13.77
C SER A 78 5.23 10.56 12.68
N ASP A 79 6.28 10.35 11.87
CA ASP A 79 6.70 11.34 10.88
C ASP A 79 5.75 11.27 9.67
N ILE A 80 5.07 12.38 9.41
CA ILE A 80 4.24 12.56 8.22
C ILE A 80 5.04 13.40 7.25
N LEU A 81 5.42 12.79 6.13
CA LEU A 81 6.41 13.29 5.20
C LEU A 81 5.72 13.63 3.88
N ASP A 82 5.91 14.84 3.39
CA ASP A 82 5.32 15.27 2.13
C ASP A 82 6.08 14.64 0.95
N CYS A 83 5.33 14.19 -0.07
CA CYS A 83 5.88 13.94 -1.39
C CYS A 83 5.99 15.28 -2.16
N SER A 84 6.63 15.25 -3.34
CA SER A 84 6.71 16.42 -4.23
C SER A 84 5.34 17.02 -4.47
N GLU A 85 5.28 18.35 -4.54
CA GLU A 85 4.01 19.08 -4.75
C GLU A 85 3.28 18.57 -6.00
N GLY A 86 1.99 18.29 -5.83
CA GLY A 86 1.11 17.94 -6.94
C GLY A 86 0.69 19.14 -7.77
N PRO A 87 -0.12 18.91 -8.82
CA PRO A 87 -0.65 19.98 -9.67
C PRO A 87 -1.56 20.97 -8.90
N SER A 88 -2.04 20.59 -7.71
CA SER A 88 -2.78 21.46 -6.79
C SER A 88 -2.51 21.07 -5.32
N PRO A 89 -2.75 21.99 -4.36
CA PRO A 89 -2.64 21.67 -2.93
C PRO A 89 -3.70 20.65 -2.46
N ASP A 90 -4.77 20.48 -3.23
CA ASP A 90 -5.82 19.48 -3.01
C ASP A 90 -5.55 18.15 -3.77
N ASP A 91 -4.34 18.01 -4.33
CA ASP A 91 -3.81 16.78 -4.94
C ASP A 91 -2.41 16.50 -4.37
N ALA A 92 -2.34 16.42 -3.05
CA ALA A 92 -1.10 16.25 -2.31
C ALA A 92 -1.01 14.84 -1.74
N TYR A 93 0.18 14.24 -1.88
CA TYR A 93 0.50 12.96 -1.28
C TYR A 93 1.47 13.11 -0.13
N LYS A 94 1.24 12.33 0.92
CA LYS A 94 2.14 12.21 2.08
C LYS A 94 2.38 10.75 2.38
N PHE A 95 3.44 10.45 3.11
CA PHE A 95 3.69 9.11 3.58
C PHE A 95 4.28 9.08 4.98
N THR A 96 4.21 7.90 5.59
CA THR A 96 4.85 7.57 6.86
C THR A 96 5.42 6.17 6.76
N LEU A 97 6.64 5.96 7.28
CA LEU A 97 7.19 4.63 7.49
C LEU A 97 6.62 4.08 8.81
N VAL A 98 5.63 3.19 8.74
CA VAL A 98 4.91 2.68 9.92
C VAL A 98 5.73 1.65 10.67
N SER A 99 6.38 0.74 9.95
CA SER A 99 7.22 -0.29 10.54
C SER A 99 8.18 -0.88 9.53
N THR A 100 9.21 -1.54 10.05
CA THR A 100 10.14 -2.36 9.29
C THR A 100 10.28 -3.72 9.96
N ALA A 101 10.39 -4.77 9.15
CA ALA A 101 10.64 -6.13 9.61
C ALA A 101 11.56 -6.82 8.60
N GLY A 102 12.84 -6.97 8.96
CA GLY A 102 13.86 -7.46 8.04
C GLY A 102 13.94 -6.56 6.80
N SER A 103 13.63 -7.12 5.63
CA SER A 103 13.61 -6.40 4.35
C SER A 103 12.23 -5.87 3.93
N THR A 104 11.22 -5.98 4.79
CA THR A 104 9.87 -5.46 4.53
C THR A 104 9.67 -4.09 5.17
N PHE A 105 9.21 -3.12 4.38
CA PHE A 105 8.96 -1.75 4.78
C PHE A 105 7.47 -1.44 4.61
N ASN A 106 6.78 -1.10 5.70
CA ASN A 106 5.35 -0.78 5.64
C ASN A 106 5.18 0.73 5.56
N LEU A 107 4.79 1.22 4.38
CA LEU A 107 4.51 2.62 4.12
C LEU A 107 3.01 2.86 4.25
N LYS A 108 2.61 3.82 5.08
CA LYS A 108 1.25 4.36 5.01
C LYS A 108 1.27 5.59 4.12
N VAL A 109 0.55 5.52 3.02
CA VAL A 109 0.41 6.62 2.04
C VAL A 109 -0.92 7.30 2.28
N TYR A 110 -0.93 8.62 2.17
CA TYR A 110 -2.09 9.48 2.29
C TYR A 110 -2.24 10.29 1.02
N HIS A 111 -3.47 10.42 0.54
CA HIS A 111 -3.86 11.33 -0.53
C HIS A 111 -4.88 12.31 0.03
N GLN A 112 -4.51 13.59 0.12
CA GLN A 112 -5.46 14.64 0.46
C GLN A 112 -6.21 15.05 -0.80
N THR A 113 -7.53 14.86 -0.80
CA THR A 113 -8.40 15.16 -1.95
C THR A 113 -9.30 16.39 -1.73
N ALA A 114 -9.46 16.81 -0.47
CA ALA A 114 -10.12 18.03 -0.05
C ALA A 114 -9.79 18.33 1.43
N PRO A 115 -10.11 19.53 1.97
CA PRO A 115 -9.99 19.80 3.40
C PRO A 115 -10.78 18.79 4.25
N GLY A 116 -10.07 17.97 5.04
CA GLY A 116 -10.67 16.97 5.94
C GLY A 116 -11.15 15.67 5.26
N ALA A 117 -10.88 15.49 3.96
CA ALA A 117 -11.17 14.27 3.24
C ALA A 117 -9.93 13.78 2.48
N GLY A 118 -9.82 12.47 2.35
CA GLY A 118 -8.67 11.86 1.67
C GLY A 118 -8.80 10.35 1.58
N LEU A 119 -7.81 9.77 0.91
CA LEU A 119 -7.61 8.34 0.86
C LEU A 119 -6.34 7.99 1.62
N TRP A 120 -6.26 6.77 2.11
CA TRP A 120 -5.05 6.23 2.69
C TRP A 120 -4.97 4.73 2.45
N GLY A 121 -3.76 4.20 2.54
CA GLY A 121 -3.50 2.77 2.41
C GLY A 121 -2.15 2.42 2.98
N VAL A 122 -1.97 1.16 3.37
CA VAL A 122 -0.67 0.63 3.78
C VAL A 122 -0.14 -0.25 2.66
N VAL A 123 1.09 0.04 2.22
CA VAL A 123 1.81 -0.70 1.18
C VAL A 123 3.04 -1.34 1.82
N SER A 124 3.12 -2.66 1.77
CA SER A 124 4.28 -3.42 2.23
C SER A 124 5.25 -3.61 1.07
N VAL A 125 6.39 -2.92 1.14
CA VAL A 125 7.46 -3.02 0.14
C VAL A 125 8.48 -4.04 0.61
N GLU A 126 8.60 -5.15 -0.10
CA GLU A 126 9.63 -6.16 0.15
C GLU A 126 10.88 -5.82 -0.69
N GLY A 127 11.89 -5.28 -0.01
CA GLY A 127 13.15 -4.85 -0.62
C GLY A 127 14.17 -5.97 -0.74
N GLN A 128 15.06 -5.85 -1.72
CA GLN A 128 16.30 -6.62 -1.81
C GLN A 128 17.41 -5.78 -1.18
N CYS A 129 18.00 -6.29 -0.10
CA CYS A 129 18.96 -5.55 0.71
C CYS A 129 20.41 -6.00 0.47
N SER A 130 21.31 -5.04 0.35
CA SER A 130 22.75 -5.25 0.20
C SER A 130 23.52 -4.27 1.09
N ILE A 131 24.66 -4.73 1.60
CA ILE A 131 25.62 -3.87 2.32
C ILE A 131 26.44 -3.12 1.26
N GLU A 132 26.57 -1.80 1.36
CA GLU A 132 27.26 -1.00 0.34
C GLU A 132 28.79 -1.05 0.44
N SER A 133 29.36 -1.34 1.62
CA SER A 133 30.81 -1.54 1.77
C SER A 133 31.14 -2.44 2.95
N ASP A 134 32.24 -3.21 2.83
CA ASP A 134 32.68 -4.16 3.86
C ASP A 134 33.04 -3.49 5.20
N ASP A 135 33.27 -2.17 5.21
CA ASP A 135 33.64 -1.38 6.38
C ASP A 135 32.47 -0.57 6.97
N SER A 136 31.28 -0.60 6.36
CA SER A 136 30.09 0.08 6.89
C SER A 136 28.93 -0.90 7.04
N ASP A 137 28.29 -0.91 8.21
CA ASP A 137 27.06 -1.68 8.43
C ASP A 137 25.85 -1.09 7.68
N VAL A 138 26.07 -0.14 6.77
CA VAL A 138 25.00 0.53 6.01
C VAL A 138 24.34 -0.48 5.08
N LEU A 139 23.04 -0.67 5.30
CA LEU A 139 22.21 -1.56 4.51
C LEU A 139 21.32 -0.73 3.59
N THR A 140 21.45 -0.95 2.28
CA THR A 140 20.57 -0.35 1.27
C THR A 140 19.63 -1.40 0.73
N CYS A 141 18.32 -1.14 0.81
CA CYS A 141 17.27 -2.02 0.34
C CYS A 141 16.54 -1.38 -0.84
N ARG A 142 16.41 -2.11 -1.96
CA ARG A 142 15.81 -1.61 -3.20
C ARG A 142 14.64 -2.47 -3.69
N LYS A 143 13.66 -1.84 -4.34
CA LYS A 143 12.54 -2.53 -5.00
C LYS A 143 12.02 -1.71 -6.18
N ASP A 144 12.03 -2.31 -7.37
CA ASP A 144 11.63 -1.62 -8.61
C ASP A 144 10.17 -1.19 -8.60
N GLN A 145 9.28 -2.07 -8.14
CA GLN A 145 7.85 -1.81 -8.16
C GLN A 145 7.09 -2.61 -7.08
N THR A 146 6.16 -1.95 -6.40
CA THR A 146 5.18 -2.56 -5.49
C THR A 146 3.80 -1.92 -5.70
N PRO A 147 2.76 -2.69 -6.09
CA PRO A 147 1.41 -2.16 -6.21
C PRO A 147 0.80 -1.87 -4.84
N GLY A 148 -0.11 -0.89 -4.79
CA GLY A 148 -0.87 -0.54 -3.60
C GLY A 148 -2.27 -0.04 -3.93
N GLU A 149 -3.09 0.11 -2.91
CA GLU A 149 -4.44 0.65 -3.01
C GLU A 149 -4.70 1.60 -1.85
N LEU A 150 -5.26 2.77 -2.15
CA LEU A 150 -5.75 3.73 -1.16
C LEU A 150 -7.28 3.67 -1.13
N GLN A 151 -7.84 3.91 0.05
CA GLN A 151 -9.27 3.92 0.31
C GLN A 151 -9.62 4.99 1.37
N VAL A 152 -10.90 5.32 1.52
CA VAL A 152 -11.38 6.24 2.56
C VAL A 152 -11.18 5.68 3.96
#